data_AF-A0A3N4JH79-F1
#
_entry.id   AF-A0A3N4JH79-F1
#
_cell.length_a   1.000
_cell.length_b   1.000
_cell.length_c   1.000
_cell.angle_alpha   90.00
_cell.angle_beta   90.00
_cell.angle_gamma   90.00
#
_symmetry.space_group_name_H-M   'P 1'
#
loop_
_entity.id
_entity.type
_entity.pdbx_description
1 polymer ?
#
loop_
_entity_poly.entity_id
_entity_poly.type
_entity_poly.pdbx_seq_one_letter_code
_entity_poly.pdbx_strand_id
1 'polypeptide(L)'
;MGVVKNSLIEFIENIPDGKLTGFPMWRGHIWYDNNYRLDMQGMTSGVNKKHNMQIQANRGSRASSIAKLAPRTVAGPVLIGVEDEFTPQEVRDMFLGRILI
;
A
#
# COMPACT_ATOMS: atom_id res chain seq x y z
N MET A 1 -7.46 12.99 -14.88
CA MET A 1 -6.68 12.58 -13.68
C MET A 1 -5.24 13.05 -13.82
N GLY A 2 -4.57 13.40 -12.72
CA GLY A 2 -3.15 13.78 -12.75
C GLY A 2 -2.22 12.58 -12.94
N VAL A 3 -1.07 12.80 -13.58
CA VAL A 3 -0.07 11.75 -13.89
C VAL A 3 0.33 10.92 -12.67
N VAL A 4 0.49 11.57 -11.51
CA VAL A 4 0.85 10.91 -10.26
C VAL A 4 -0.22 9.91 -9.83
N LYS A 5 -1.49 10.32 -9.85
CA LYS A 5 -2.62 9.48 -9.46
C LYS A 5 -2.76 8.26 -10.38
N ASN A 6 -2.61 8.45 -11.69
CA ASN A 6 -2.63 7.34 -12.65
C ASN A 6 -1.51 6.34 -12.39
N SER A 7 -0.28 6.82 -12.15
CA SER A 7 0.86 5.96 -11.83
C SER A 7 0.66 5.20 -10.52
N LEU A 8 -0.01 5.78 -9.52
CA LEU A 8 -0.35 5.09 -8.28
C LEU A 8 -1.40 4.01 -8.49
N ILE A 9 -2.43 4.27 -9.30
CA ILE A 9 -3.44 3.26 -9.66
C ILE A 9 -2.76 2.08 -10.36
N GLU A 10 -1.90 2.35 -11.32
CA GLU A 10 -1.13 1.32 -12.02
C GLU A 10 -0.24 0.51 -11.06
N PHE A 11 0.40 1.17 -10.09
CA PHE A 11 1.16 0.47 -9.05
C PHE A 11 0.27 -0.48 -8.24
N ILE A 12 -0.93 -0.04 -7.82
CA ILE A 12 -1.88 -0.85 -7.04
C ILE A 12 -2.33 -2.07 -7.83
N GLU A 13 -2.73 -1.89 -9.09
CA GLU A 13 -3.18 -2.99 -9.96
C GLU A 13 -2.07 -4.03 -10.18
N ASN A 14 -0.82 -3.57 -10.32
CA ASN A 14 0.32 -4.43 -10.60
C ASN A 14 0.97 -5.07 -9.35
N ILE A 15 0.43 -4.87 -8.14
CA ILE A 15 0.92 -5.60 -6.96
C ILE A 15 0.63 -7.10 -7.18
N PRO A 16 1.64 -8.00 -7.11
CA PRO A 16 1.38 -9.43 -7.30
C PRO A 16 0.44 -10.00 -6.24
N ASP A 17 -0.43 -10.94 -6.61
CA ASP A 17 -1.40 -11.56 -5.69
C ASP A 17 -0.75 -12.13 -4.42
N GLY A 18 0.38 -12.82 -4.56
CA GLY A 18 1.12 -13.38 -3.43
C GLY A 18 1.77 -12.34 -2.50
N LYS A 19 1.67 -11.04 -2.82
CA LYS A 19 2.07 -9.92 -1.95
C LYS A 19 0.88 -9.31 -1.21
N LEU A 20 -0.34 -9.70 -1.56
CA LEU A 20 -1.59 -9.25 -0.95
C LEU A 20 -2.25 -10.32 -0.06
N THR A 21 -1.50 -11.37 0.28
CA THR A 21 -1.92 -12.46 1.16
C THR A 21 -0.81 -12.80 2.16
N GLY A 22 -1.18 -13.46 3.27
CA GLY A 22 -0.21 -13.96 4.24
C GLY A 22 0.70 -12.89 4.84
N PHE A 23 0.14 -11.72 5.18
CA PHE A 23 0.92 -10.56 5.63
C PHE A 23 1.77 -10.86 6.87
N PRO A 24 3.01 -10.31 6.95
CA PRO A 24 3.84 -10.48 8.13
C PRO A 24 3.23 -9.78 9.35
N MET A 25 3.53 -10.27 10.55
CA MET A 25 3.09 -9.65 11.81
C MET A 25 3.94 -8.44 12.23
N TRP A 26 5.13 -8.28 11.64
CA TRP A 26 6.07 -7.20 11.93
C TRP A 26 6.06 -6.14 10.85
N ARG A 27 6.49 -4.93 11.24
CA ARG A 27 6.67 -3.83 10.32
C ARG A 27 7.68 -4.20 9.25
N GLY A 28 7.41 -3.81 8.02
CA GLY A 28 8.33 -4.11 6.94
C GLY A 28 7.79 -3.75 5.58
N HIS A 29 8.70 -3.79 4.63
CA HIS A 29 8.45 -3.58 3.23
C HIS A 29 7.99 -4.89 2.57
N ILE A 30 6.89 -4.86 1.82
CA ILE A 30 6.29 -6.05 1.20
C ILE A 30 6.58 -6.11 -0.30
N TRP A 31 6.37 -4.99 -0.99
CA TRP A 31 6.52 -4.89 -2.44
C TRP A 31 6.78 -3.44 -2.89
N TYR A 32 7.56 -3.25 -3.95
CA TYR A 32 7.91 -1.94 -4.47
C TYR A 32 8.18 -1.98 -5.96
N ASP A 33 8.11 -0.80 -6.55
CA ASP A 33 8.72 -0.49 -7.83
C ASP A 33 9.67 0.73 -7.65
N ASN A 34 10.01 1.40 -8.75
CA ASN A 34 10.85 2.59 -8.68
C ASN A 34 10.20 3.76 -7.91
N ASN A 35 8.88 3.88 -7.93
CA ASN A 35 8.14 5.07 -7.53
C ASN A 35 7.42 4.92 -6.19
N TYR A 36 6.94 3.72 -5.86
CA TYR A 36 6.13 3.44 -4.69
C TYR A 36 6.57 2.16 -3.99
N ARG A 37 6.13 2.04 -2.74
CA ARG A 37 6.28 0.82 -1.95
C ARG A 37 5.04 0.55 -1.12
N LEU A 38 4.66 -0.71 -1.00
CA LEU A 38 3.68 -1.23 -0.07
C LEU A 38 4.41 -1.66 1.21
N ASP A 39 4.04 -1.03 2.31
CA ASP A 39 4.58 -1.29 3.63
C ASP A 39 3.49 -1.80 4.59
N MET A 40 3.88 -2.72 5.47
CA MET A 40 3.17 -3.05 6.69
C MET A 40 3.69 -2.13 7.81
N GLN A 41 2.85 -1.21 8.29
CA GLN A 41 3.19 -0.17 9.28
C GLN A 41 2.93 -0.57 10.73
N GLY A 42 2.62 -1.84 10.97
CA GLY A 42 2.42 -2.44 12.29
C GLY A 42 1.05 -3.07 12.40
N MET A 43 0.82 -3.74 13.53
CA MET A 43 -0.52 -4.21 13.90
C MET A 43 -1.26 -3.10 14.65
N THR A 44 -2.57 -2.99 14.47
CA THR A 44 -3.40 -2.17 15.36
C THR A 44 -3.38 -2.71 16.79
N SER A 45 -3.52 -1.83 17.77
CA SER A 45 -3.73 -2.21 19.17
C SER A 45 -5.19 -2.58 19.42
N GLY A 46 -5.44 -3.57 20.27
CA GLY A 46 -6.79 -3.97 20.70
C GLY A 46 -7.11 -5.44 20.46
N VAL A 47 -8.36 -5.81 20.74
CA VAL A 47 -8.92 -7.12 20.38
C VAL A 47 -9.14 -7.13 18.86
N ASN A 48 -8.79 -8.21 18.17
CA ASN A 48 -8.78 -8.35 16.70
C ASN A 48 -7.75 -7.42 16.03
N LYS A 49 -6.47 -7.71 16.27
CA LYS A 49 -5.34 -7.02 15.63
C LYS A 49 -5.51 -7.05 14.11
N LYS A 50 -5.23 -5.93 13.46
CA LYS A 50 -5.26 -5.77 11.99
C LYS A 50 -3.90 -5.33 11.48
N HIS A 51 -3.49 -5.82 10.33
CA HIS A 51 -2.33 -5.32 9.59
C HIS A 51 -2.64 -3.91 9.08
N ASN A 52 -1.79 -2.94 9.41
CA ASN A 52 -1.88 -1.57 8.91
C ASN A 52 -1.06 -1.45 7.62
N MET A 53 -1.72 -1.54 6.48
CA MET A 53 -1.10 -1.56 5.17
C MET A 53 -1.13 -0.17 4.53
N GLN A 54 0.01 0.29 4.01
CA GLN A 54 0.14 1.64 3.45
C GLN A 54 1.01 1.63 2.21
N ILE A 55 0.65 2.42 1.21
CA ILE A 55 1.49 2.69 0.05
C ILE A 55 2.16 4.04 0.23
N GLN A 56 3.49 4.07 0.12
CA GLN A 56 4.31 5.27 0.30
C GLN A 56 5.07 5.59 -0.99
N ALA A 57 5.31 6.87 -1.23
CA ALA A 57 6.18 7.32 -2.32
C ALA A 57 7.66 7.12 -1.98
N ASN A 58 8.46 6.68 -2.95
CA ASN A 58 9.90 6.43 -2.80
C ASN A 58 10.71 7.72 -2.99
N ARG A 59 11.69 7.98 -2.11
CA ARG A 59 12.59 9.15 -2.21
C ARG A 59 13.43 9.15 -3.50
N GLY A 60 13.73 7.97 -4.03
CA GLY A 60 14.48 7.77 -5.29
C GLY A 60 13.59 7.57 -6.52
N SER A 61 12.33 8.01 -6.47
CA SER A 61 11.40 7.87 -7.60
C SER A 61 11.95 8.51 -8.88
N ARG A 62 11.75 7.81 -10.02
CA ARG A 62 12.13 8.33 -11.35
C ARG A 62 11.31 9.56 -11.73
N ALA A 63 10.06 9.63 -11.28
CA ALA A 63 9.24 10.81 -11.46
C ALA A 63 9.50 11.82 -10.33
N SER A 64 9.94 13.03 -10.69
CA SER A 64 10.23 14.11 -9.76
C SER A 64 9.00 14.56 -8.96
N SER A 65 7.80 14.47 -9.55
CA SER A 65 6.53 14.76 -8.88
C SER A 65 6.22 13.78 -7.75
N ILE A 66 6.53 12.49 -7.93
CA ILE A 66 6.37 11.46 -6.90
C ILE A 66 7.46 11.58 -5.83
N ALA A 67 8.70 11.87 -6.23
CA ALA A 67 9.81 12.06 -5.29
C ALA A 67 9.52 13.19 -4.27
N LYS A 68 8.81 14.25 -4.70
CA LYS A 68 8.35 15.35 -3.81
C LYS A 68 7.33 14.90 -2.76
N LEU A 69 6.60 13.81 -3.00
CA LEU A 69 5.68 13.23 -2.03
C LEU A 69 6.40 12.34 -1.02
N ALA A 70 7.59 11.84 -1.34
CA ALA A 70 8.26 10.85 -0.51
C ALA A 70 8.74 11.41 0.85
N PRO A 71 8.71 10.61 1.93
CA PRO A 71 8.20 9.24 2.03
C PRO A 71 6.74 9.20 2.52
N ARG A 72 5.88 10.14 2.11
CA ARG A 72 4.49 10.21 2.60
C ARG A 72 3.67 9.02 2.09
N THR A 73 2.71 8.63 2.91
CA THR A 73 1.64 7.71 2.52
C THR A 73 0.77 8.38 1.46
N VAL A 74 0.62 7.71 0.32
CA VAL A 74 -0.16 8.16 -0.84
C VAL A 74 -1.42 7.34 -1.04
N ALA A 75 -1.50 6.13 -0.47
CA ALA A 75 -2.75 5.38 -0.31
C ALA A 75 -2.76 4.57 0.99
N GLY A 76 -3.96 4.47 1.59
CA GLY A 76 -4.18 3.83 2.89
C GLY A 76 -4.43 4.83 4.03
N PRO A 77 -4.44 4.39 5.30
CA PRO A 77 -4.24 3.01 5.74
C PRO A 77 -5.37 2.07 5.31
N VAL A 78 -5.00 0.89 4.83
CA VAL A 78 -5.91 -0.25 4.65
C VAL A 78 -5.69 -1.19 5.84
N LEU A 79 -6.76 -1.52 6.56
CA LEU A 79 -6.70 -2.36 7.75
C LEU A 79 -7.24 -3.75 7.42
N ILE A 80 -6.36 -4.75 7.49
CA ILE A 80 -6.68 -6.14 7.13
C ILE A 80 -6.67 -7.00 8.39
N GLY A 81 -7.78 -7.65 8.73
CA GLY A 81 -7.81 -8.57 9.87
C GLY A 81 -6.91 -9.77 9.68
N VAL A 82 -6.36 -10.31 10.77
CA VAL A 82 -5.51 -11.51 10.73
C VAL A 82 -6.29 -12.76 10.30
N GLU A 83 -7.56 -12.84 10.68
CA GLU A 83 -8.46 -13.96 10.41
C GLU A 83 -9.43 -13.68 9.26
N ASP A 84 -9.38 -12.46 8.70
CA ASP A 84 -10.25 -12.08 7.58
C ASP A 84 -9.67 -12.68 6.29
N GLU A 85 -10.48 -13.44 5.56
CA GLU A 85 -10.13 -13.88 4.21
C GLU A 85 -10.49 -12.78 3.21
N PHE A 86 -9.48 -12.09 2.69
CA PHE A 86 -9.63 -11.19 1.55
C PHE A 86 -8.95 -11.78 0.31
N THR A 87 -9.60 -11.62 -0.82
CA THR A 87 -8.97 -11.84 -2.12
C THR A 87 -7.96 -10.71 -2.40
N PRO A 88 -6.90 -10.99 -3.19
CA PRO A 88 -5.98 -9.94 -3.64
C PRO A 88 -6.69 -8.75 -4.30
N GLN A 89 -7.75 -9.02 -5.08
CA GLN A 89 -8.52 -7.96 -5.74
C GLN A 89 -9.23 -7.05 -4.74
N GLU A 90 -9.85 -7.59 -3.70
CA GLU A 90 -10.48 -6.77 -2.67
C GLU A 90 -9.48 -5.86 -1.97
N VAL A 91 -8.25 -6.34 -1.73
CA VAL A 91 -7.19 -5.51 -1.15
C VAL A 91 -6.79 -4.37 -2.09
N ARG A 92 -6.69 -4.63 -3.42
CA ARG A 92 -6.46 -3.58 -4.41
C ARG A 92 -7.59 -2.55 -4.39
N ASP A 93 -8.83 -3.00 -4.42
CA ASP A 93 -10.02 -2.14 -4.41
C ASP A 93 -10.07 -1.27 -3.15
N MET A 94 -9.69 -1.82 -1.99
CA MET A 94 -9.55 -1.06 -0.75
C MET A 94 -8.50 0.04 -0.83
N PHE A 95 -7.39 -0.18 -1.52
CA PHE A 95 -6.37 0.84 -1.75
C PHE A 95 -6.83 1.89 -2.76
N LEU A 96 -7.47 1.49 -3.86
CA LEU A 96 -8.04 2.40 -4.85
C LEU A 96 -9.08 3.33 -4.22
N GLY A 97 -9.89 2.81 -3.30
CA GLY A 97 -10.83 3.59 -2.50
C GLY A 97 -10.19 4.49 -1.43
N ARG A 98 -8.87 4.41 -1.21
CA ARG A 98 -8.13 5.17 -0.18
C ARG A 98 -6.90 5.90 -0.73
N ILE A 99 -6.97 6.39 -1.96
CA ILE A 99 -5.94 7.29 -2.53
C ILE A 99 -6.03 8.67 -1.85
N LEU A 100 -4.88 9.22 -1.44
CA LEU A 100 -4.77 10.47 -0.67
C LEU A 100 -4.25 11.68 -1.46
N ILE A 101 -4.04 11.52 -2.77
CA ILE A 101 -3.39 12.51 -3.65
C ILE A 101 -4.19 12.78 -4.93
#